data_AF-A0A8T4FH37-F1
#
_entry.id   AF-A0A8T4FH37-F1
#
_cell.length_a   1.000
_cell.length_b   1.000
_cell.length_c   1.000
_cell.angle_alpha   90.00
_cell.angle_beta   90.00
_cell.angle_gamma   90.00
#
_symmetry.space_group_name_H-M   'P 1'
#
loop_
_entity.id
_entity.type
_entity.pdbx_description
1 polymer ?
#
loop_
_entity_poly.entity_id
_entity_poly.type
_entity_poly.pdbx_seq_one_letter_code
_entity_poly.pdbx_strand_id
1 'polypeptide(L)'
;TLDTADAIRAAGLKVFTVLGVHPAEITKLSALTSMTLSEIEEIMKGGMDIAAKYVAEGDAVALKNGRPHYPVEEEVLAASNRILMHSLELAKDCGCALQIHAESAPCADIADMAKSAGVSPHRVVKHFAEYDTPLSPSFIAKFDGIPEFASRFAAENRYFTMESDYMDDPTRPGSVIGPKSVPRFTRRLLEKGAITLEDAVRIHKTAPEKIYSVDIEL
;
A
#
# COMPACT_ATOMS: atom_id res chain seq x y z
N THR A 1 -1.48 2.89 15.52
CA THR A 1 -1.56 3.66 14.26
C THR A 1 -2.39 4.92 14.40
N LEU A 2 -3.65 4.85 14.87
CA LEU A 2 -4.51 6.04 15.01
C LEU A 2 -3.93 7.08 15.98
N ASP A 3 -3.49 6.66 17.17
CA ASP A 3 -2.85 7.59 18.13
C ASP A 3 -1.62 8.30 17.53
N THR A 4 -0.82 7.59 16.72
CA THR A 4 0.31 8.16 16.00
C THR A 4 -0.14 9.17 14.96
N ALA A 5 -1.21 8.87 14.22
CA ALA A 5 -1.80 9.79 13.25
C ALA A 5 -2.30 11.07 13.94
N ASP A 6 -2.93 10.95 15.11
CA ASP A 6 -3.43 12.09 15.89
C ASP A 6 -2.29 12.96 16.44
N ALA A 7 -1.21 12.35 16.92
CA ALA A 7 -0.02 13.07 17.34
C ALA A 7 0.60 13.88 16.16
N ILE A 8 0.62 13.29 14.96
CA ILE A 8 1.13 13.98 13.75
C ILE A 8 0.16 15.09 13.31
N ARG A 9 -1.16 14.87 13.39
CA ARG A 9 -2.17 15.91 13.12
C ARG A 9 -2.05 17.08 14.08
N ALA A 10 -1.81 16.83 15.36
CA ALA A 10 -1.57 17.86 16.37
C ALA A 10 -0.31 18.70 16.08
N ALA A 11 0.64 18.17 15.32
CA ALA A 11 1.80 18.90 14.82
C ALA A 11 1.51 19.75 13.55
N GLY A 12 0.26 19.79 13.08
CA GLY A 12 -0.18 20.61 11.95
C GLY A 12 -0.05 19.95 10.57
N LEU A 13 0.15 18.63 10.52
CA LEU A 13 0.26 17.88 9.27
C LEU A 13 -1.05 17.15 8.94
N LYS A 14 -1.40 17.10 7.64
CA LYS A 14 -2.51 16.27 7.15
C LYS A 14 -2.07 14.81 7.11
N VAL A 15 -2.88 13.91 7.67
CA VAL A 15 -2.56 12.47 7.77
C VAL A 15 -3.73 11.63 7.29
N PHE A 16 -3.45 10.73 6.36
CA PHE A 16 -4.38 9.73 5.86
C PHE A 16 -3.96 8.35 6.35
N THR A 17 -4.79 7.75 7.19
CA THR A 17 -4.46 6.46 7.82
C THR A 17 -4.85 5.30 6.90
N VAL A 18 -3.97 4.30 6.79
CA VAL A 18 -4.27 3.01 6.15
C VAL A 18 -4.17 1.93 7.21
N LEU A 19 -5.19 1.07 7.34
CA LEU A 19 -5.29 0.05 8.40
C LEU A 19 -5.44 -1.35 7.84
N GLY A 20 -4.97 -2.35 8.58
CA GLY A 20 -5.23 -3.75 8.28
C GLY A 20 -4.22 -4.67 8.95
N VAL A 21 -4.10 -5.89 8.43
CA VAL A 21 -3.30 -6.97 9.04
C VAL A 21 -2.12 -7.27 8.13
N HIS A 22 -0.92 -7.29 8.71
CA HIS A 22 0.30 -7.60 7.96
C HIS A 22 0.32 -9.10 7.57
N PRO A 23 0.66 -9.46 6.32
CA PRO A 23 0.61 -10.87 5.88
C PRO A 23 1.54 -11.80 6.66
N ALA A 24 2.63 -11.26 7.22
CA ALA A 24 3.55 -12.04 8.04
C ALA A 24 2.93 -12.59 9.35
N GLU A 25 1.80 -12.05 9.80
CA GLU A 25 1.12 -12.53 11.01
C GLU A 25 0.66 -13.98 10.86
N ILE A 26 0.33 -14.45 9.64
CA ILE A 26 -0.10 -15.84 9.44
C ILE A 26 0.95 -16.84 9.93
N THR A 27 2.23 -16.60 9.60
CA THR A 27 3.34 -17.46 10.01
C THR A 27 3.77 -17.22 11.45
N LYS A 28 3.65 -15.98 11.96
CA LYS A 28 3.97 -15.68 13.36
C LYS A 28 2.98 -16.35 14.31
N LEU A 29 1.68 -16.22 14.04
CA LEU A 29 0.64 -16.88 14.83
C LEU A 29 0.76 -18.39 14.76
N SER A 30 1.06 -18.94 13.57
CA SER A 30 1.30 -20.39 13.40
C SER A 30 2.48 -20.88 14.25
N ALA A 31 3.52 -20.06 14.43
CA ALA A 31 4.70 -20.42 15.20
C ALA A 31 4.56 -20.18 16.72
N LEU A 32 3.75 -19.20 17.13
CA LEU A 32 3.66 -18.74 18.52
C LEU A 32 2.45 -19.30 19.28
N THR A 33 1.54 -19.99 18.59
CA THR A 33 0.29 -20.47 19.18
C THR A 33 0.04 -21.94 18.82
N SER A 34 -0.91 -22.57 19.49
CA SER A 34 -1.40 -23.91 19.14
C SER A 34 -2.60 -23.88 18.18
N MET A 35 -2.86 -22.73 17.54
CA MET A 35 -4.00 -22.54 16.66
C MET A 35 -3.78 -23.24 15.32
N THR A 36 -4.84 -23.78 14.76
CA THR A 36 -4.86 -24.30 13.39
C THR A 36 -4.76 -23.14 12.39
N LEU A 37 -4.28 -23.44 11.17
CA LEU A 37 -4.22 -22.46 10.09
C LEU A 37 -5.60 -21.83 9.79
N SER A 38 -6.68 -22.61 9.90
CA SER A 38 -8.04 -22.13 9.70
C SER A 38 -8.45 -21.13 10.79
N GLU A 39 -8.12 -21.37 12.05
CA GLU A 39 -8.43 -20.41 13.12
C GLU A 39 -7.63 -19.11 12.98
N ILE A 40 -6.37 -19.21 12.54
CA ILE A 40 -5.53 -18.05 12.24
C ILE A 40 -6.10 -17.25 11.07
N GLU A 41 -6.53 -17.92 10.00
CA GLU A 41 -7.19 -17.29 8.86
C GLU A 41 -8.41 -16.48 9.30
N GLU A 42 -9.28 -17.05 10.15
CA GLU A 42 -10.47 -16.36 10.66
C GLU A 42 -10.12 -15.17 11.57
N ILE A 43 -9.08 -15.29 12.40
CA ILE A 43 -8.57 -14.14 13.18
C ILE A 43 -8.11 -13.01 12.26
N MET A 44 -7.35 -13.32 11.21
CA MET A 44 -6.83 -12.31 10.31
C MET A 44 -7.95 -11.65 9.49
N LYS A 45 -8.96 -12.40 9.05
CA LYS A 45 -10.17 -11.83 8.43
C LYS A 45 -10.93 -10.93 9.40
N GLY A 46 -11.12 -11.36 10.66
CA GLY A 46 -11.74 -10.53 11.70
C GLY A 46 -10.96 -9.23 11.97
N GLY A 47 -9.63 -9.27 11.91
CA GLY A 47 -8.79 -8.07 11.97
C GLY A 47 -9.02 -7.12 10.79
N MET A 48 -9.22 -7.66 9.59
CA MET A 48 -9.60 -6.88 8.41
C MET A 48 -11.00 -6.30 8.53
N ASP A 49 -11.96 -7.04 9.09
CA ASP A 49 -13.33 -6.53 9.36
C ASP A 49 -13.30 -5.33 10.30
N ILE A 50 -12.45 -5.38 11.33
CA ILE A 50 -12.26 -4.24 12.25
C ILE A 50 -11.64 -3.06 11.50
N ALA A 51 -10.62 -3.28 10.66
CA ALA A 51 -10.02 -2.22 9.85
C ALA A 51 -11.03 -1.57 8.90
N ALA A 52 -11.93 -2.36 8.30
CA ALA A 52 -13.00 -1.87 7.43
C ALA A 52 -14.00 -0.98 8.18
N LYS A 53 -14.32 -1.29 9.45
CA LYS A 53 -15.17 -0.41 10.27
C LYS A 53 -14.56 0.98 10.46
N TYR A 54 -13.26 1.06 10.76
CA TYR A 54 -12.56 2.35 10.86
C TYR A 54 -12.55 3.12 9.53
N VAL A 55 -12.54 2.44 8.38
CA VAL A 55 -12.70 3.10 7.08
C VAL A 55 -14.13 3.64 6.91
N ALA A 56 -15.15 2.84 7.25
CA ALA A 56 -16.55 3.25 7.18
C ALA A 56 -16.89 4.42 8.11
N GLU A 57 -16.20 4.53 9.26
CA GLU A 57 -16.32 5.61 10.24
C GLU A 57 -15.52 6.87 9.85
N GLY A 58 -14.63 6.77 8.86
CA GLY A 58 -13.81 7.88 8.36
C GLY A 58 -12.47 8.09 9.07
N ASP A 59 -12.11 7.21 10.01
CA ASP A 59 -10.84 7.26 10.75
C ASP A 59 -9.65 6.74 9.92
N ALA A 60 -9.92 5.97 8.88
CA ALA A 60 -8.97 5.49 7.89
C ALA A 60 -9.48 5.70 6.45
N VAL A 61 -8.57 5.82 5.49
CA VAL A 61 -8.92 6.07 4.07
C VAL A 61 -8.79 4.83 3.19
N ALA A 62 -8.12 3.79 3.68
CA ALA A 62 -7.86 2.57 2.93
C ALA A 62 -7.47 1.40 3.83
N LEU A 63 -7.49 0.21 3.22
CA LEU A 63 -7.08 -1.03 3.85
C LEU A 63 -5.64 -1.40 3.46
N LYS A 64 -4.95 -2.19 4.30
CA LYS A 64 -3.65 -2.80 4.00
C LYS A 64 -3.66 -4.29 4.33
N ASN A 65 -3.26 -5.12 3.37
CA ASN A 65 -3.08 -6.57 3.56
C ASN A 65 -2.01 -7.08 2.58
N GLY A 66 -1.99 -8.36 2.22
CA GLY A 66 -1.11 -8.91 1.21
C GLY A 66 -0.88 -10.41 1.38
N ARG A 67 0.29 -10.88 0.93
CA ARG A 67 0.72 -12.27 1.11
C ARG A 67 2.22 -12.35 1.41
N PRO A 68 2.68 -13.43 2.06
CA PRO A 68 4.11 -13.64 2.30
C PRO A 68 4.92 -13.53 1.00
N HIS A 69 6.03 -12.78 1.05
CA HIS A 69 7.00 -12.69 -0.04
C HIS A 69 8.22 -13.60 0.18
N TYR A 70 8.13 -14.49 1.16
CA TYR A 70 9.15 -15.45 1.55
C TYR A 70 8.58 -16.87 1.41
N PRO A 71 9.44 -17.90 1.30
CA PRO A 71 8.97 -19.27 1.15
C PRO A 71 8.06 -19.68 2.29
N VAL A 72 6.89 -20.21 1.94
CA VAL A 72 5.90 -20.78 2.85
C VAL A 72 5.28 -22.01 2.19
N GLU A 73 4.66 -22.87 3.00
CA GLU A 73 3.90 -24.01 2.50
C GLU A 73 2.72 -23.55 1.63
N GLU A 74 2.34 -24.38 0.65
CA GLU A 74 1.26 -24.07 -0.29
C GLU A 74 -0.06 -23.74 0.42
N GLU A 75 -0.38 -24.46 1.50
CA GLU A 75 -1.58 -24.23 2.30
C GLU A 75 -1.60 -22.83 2.96
N VAL A 76 -0.42 -22.35 3.41
CA VAL A 76 -0.27 -21.02 4.02
C VAL A 76 -0.42 -19.93 2.97
N LEU A 77 0.14 -20.14 1.77
CA LEU A 77 -0.05 -19.21 0.64
C LEU A 77 -1.52 -19.17 0.21
N ALA A 78 -2.18 -20.33 0.14
CA ALA A 78 -3.60 -20.42 -0.19
C ALA A 78 -4.48 -19.70 0.85
N ALA A 79 -4.20 -19.88 2.15
CA ALA A 79 -4.87 -19.15 3.23
C ALA A 79 -4.62 -17.64 3.13
N SER A 80 -3.38 -17.22 2.86
CA SER A 80 -3.03 -15.81 2.65
C SER A 80 -3.82 -15.20 1.48
N ASN A 81 -3.96 -15.92 0.37
CA ASN A 81 -4.75 -15.46 -0.78
C ASN A 81 -6.26 -15.39 -0.46
N ARG A 82 -6.80 -16.26 0.39
CA ARG A 82 -8.20 -16.14 0.87
C ARG A 82 -8.41 -14.91 1.76
N ILE A 83 -7.46 -14.59 2.64
CA ILE A 83 -7.49 -13.36 3.46
C ILE A 83 -7.37 -12.12 2.56
N LEU A 84 -6.52 -12.16 1.54
CA LEU A 84 -6.37 -11.08 0.57
C LEU A 84 -7.67 -10.88 -0.25
N MET A 85 -8.33 -11.96 -0.66
CA MET A 85 -9.63 -11.90 -1.35
C MET A 85 -10.70 -11.24 -0.46
N HIS A 86 -10.80 -11.66 0.80
CA HIS A 86 -11.67 -11.03 1.80
C HIS A 86 -11.38 -9.54 1.96
N SER A 87 -10.09 -9.17 1.96
CA SER A 87 -9.66 -7.76 2.04
C SER A 87 -10.08 -6.93 0.81
N LEU A 88 -10.10 -7.53 -0.38
CA LEU A 88 -10.58 -6.90 -1.61
C LEU A 88 -12.11 -6.72 -1.58
N GLU A 89 -12.85 -7.71 -1.09
CA GLU A 89 -14.29 -7.62 -0.90
C GLU A 89 -14.66 -6.51 0.10
N LEU A 90 -13.96 -6.41 1.23
CA LEU A 90 -14.13 -5.30 2.17
C LEU A 90 -13.77 -3.95 1.54
N ALA A 91 -12.71 -3.87 0.73
CA ALA A 91 -12.33 -2.64 0.03
C ALA A 91 -13.40 -2.21 -0.99
N LYS A 92 -14.07 -3.18 -1.64
CA LYS A 92 -15.23 -2.94 -2.50
C LYS A 92 -16.38 -2.33 -1.70
N ASP A 93 -16.75 -2.95 -0.59
CA ASP A 93 -17.88 -2.53 0.23
C ASP A 93 -17.68 -1.15 0.85
N CYS A 94 -16.46 -0.88 1.33
CA CYS A 94 -16.10 0.44 1.88
C CYS A 94 -15.88 1.49 0.79
N GLY A 95 -15.82 1.09 -0.49
CA GLY A 95 -15.45 1.98 -1.57
C GLY A 95 -14.09 2.64 -1.34
N CYS A 96 -13.10 1.91 -0.80
CA CYS A 96 -11.76 2.41 -0.47
C CYS A 96 -10.67 1.75 -1.36
N ALA A 97 -9.40 2.14 -1.18
CA ALA A 97 -8.28 1.45 -1.80
C ALA A 97 -7.78 0.29 -0.91
N LEU A 98 -7.02 -0.64 -1.51
CA LEU A 98 -6.27 -1.68 -0.80
C LEU A 98 -4.79 -1.56 -1.13
N GLN A 99 -3.95 -1.26 -0.14
CA GLN A 99 -2.50 -1.33 -0.28
C GLN A 99 -2.02 -2.76 0.03
N ILE A 100 -1.24 -3.36 -0.86
CA ILE A 100 -0.77 -4.75 -0.72
C ILE A 100 0.72 -4.84 -0.43
N HIS A 101 1.07 -5.71 0.53
CA HIS A 101 2.43 -6.16 0.78
C HIS A 101 2.60 -7.57 0.19
N ALA A 102 3.37 -7.70 -0.88
CA ALA A 102 3.50 -8.94 -1.63
C ALA A 102 4.92 -9.07 -2.20
N GLU A 103 5.20 -10.17 -2.89
CA GLU A 103 6.49 -10.46 -3.49
C GLU A 103 6.99 -9.40 -4.48
N SER A 104 8.31 -9.41 -4.73
CA SER A 104 8.97 -8.58 -5.74
C SER A 104 8.64 -9.11 -7.14
N ALA A 105 7.39 -8.93 -7.55
CA ALA A 105 6.88 -9.26 -8.88
C ALA A 105 5.75 -8.28 -9.26
N PRO A 106 5.29 -8.29 -10.52
CA PRO A 106 4.13 -7.51 -10.93
C PRO A 106 2.81 -7.85 -10.22
N CYS A 107 2.70 -9.03 -9.60
CA CYS A 107 1.50 -9.54 -8.93
C CYS A 107 0.24 -9.44 -9.82
N ALA A 108 0.36 -9.87 -11.09
CA ALA A 108 -0.72 -9.74 -12.07
C ALA A 108 -1.98 -10.55 -11.70
N ASP A 109 -1.80 -11.67 -10.99
CA ASP A 109 -2.89 -12.48 -10.46
C ASP A 109 -3.76 -11.72 -9.45
N ILE A 110 -3.17 -10.82 -8.66
CA ILE A 110 -3.94 -9.97 -7.73
C ILE A 110 -4.82 -8.98 -8.49
N ALA A 111 -4.43 -8.56 -9.70
CA ALA A 111 -5.30 -7.72 -10.52
C ALA A 111 -6.56 -8.47 -10.97
N ASP A 112 -6.46 -9.78 -11.20
CA ASP A 112 -7.61 -10.61 -11.53
C ASP A 112 -8.48 -10.88 -10.30
N MET A 113 -7.88 -11.13 -9.13
CA MET A 113 -8.62 -11.19 -7.85
C MET A 113 -9.41 -9.89 -7.60
N ALA A 114 -8.78 -8.73 -7.80
CA ALA A 114 -9.42 -7.43 -7.62
C ALA A 114 -10.63 -7.27 -8.53
N LYS A 115 -10.51 -7.62 -9.82
CA LYS A 115 -11.64 -7.61 -10.77
C LYS A 115 -12.76 -8.55 -10.32
N SER A 116 -12.42 -9.76 -9.87
CA SER A 116 -13.40 -10.73 -9.37
C SER A 116 -14.16 -10.22 -8.13
N ALA A 117 -13.50 -9.47 -7.25
CA ALA A 117 -14.13 -8.78 -6.12
C ALA A 117 -14.86 -7.47 -6.51
N GLY A 118 -14.84 -7.08 -7.80
CA GLY A 118 -15.47 -5.84 -8.27
C GLY A 118 -14.70 -4.56 -7.93
N VAL A 119 -13.41 -4.67 -7.62
CA VAL A 119 -12.46 -3.59 -7.35
C VAL A 119 -11.64 -3.28 -8.61
N SER A 120 -11.50 -2.01 -8.96
CA SER A 120 -10.58 -1.62 -10.04
C SER A 120 -9.13 -1.94 -9.65
N PRO A 121 -8.32 -2.56 -10.52
CA PRO A 121 -6.89 -2.77 -10.23
C PRO A 121 -6.13 -1.47 -9.89
N HIS A 122 -6.59 -0.30 -10.36
CA HIS A 122 -6.02 1.01 -10.02
C HIS A 122 -6.32 1.47 -8.58
N ARG A 123 -7.21 0.76 -7.87
CA ARG A 123 -7.48 0.95 -6.45
C ARG A 123 -6.69 -0.01 -5.57
N VAL A 124 -5.87 -0.86 -6.17
CA VAL A 124 -4.96 -1.76 -5.47
C VAL A 124 -3.54 -1.21 -5.62
N VAL A 125 -2.91 -0.90 -4.50
CA VAL A 125 -1.58 -0.28 -4.47
C VAL A 125 -0.52 -1.32 -4.20
N LYS A 126 0.34 -1.61 -5.18
CA LYS A 126 1.53 -2.43 -4.94
C LYS A 126 2.57 -1.59 -4.20
N HIS A 127 2.57 -1.72 -2.89
CA HIS A 127 3.60 -1.16 -2.02
C HIS A 127 4.95 -1.83 -2.33
N PHE A 128 6.01 -1.04 -2.26
CA PHE A 128 7.36 -1.48 -2.61
C PHE A 128 7.39 -2.09 -4.03
N ALA A 129 6.90 -1.34 -5.01
CA ALA A 129 6.99 -1.73 -6.40
C ALA A 129 8.42 -1.53 -6.91
N GLU A 130 8.89 -2.45 -7.74
CA GLU A 130 10.20 -2.39 -8.41
C GLU A 130 10.07 -2.59 -9.94
N TYR A 131 8.84 -2.79 -10.43
CA TYR A 131 8.51 -3.17 -11.80
C TYR A 131 7.22 -2.53 -12.28
N ASP A 132 6.92 -2.64 -13.58
CA ASP A 132 5.57 -2.36 -14.07
C ASP A 132 4.60 -3.44 -13.57
N THR A 133 3.43 -3.00 -13.15
CA THR A 133 2.37 -3.85 -12.59
C THR A 133 1.02 -3.38 -13.16
N PRO A 134 0.07 -4.28 -13.43
CA PRO A 134 -1.30 -3.88 -13.77
C PRO A 134 -2.04 -3.15 -12.62
N LEU A 135 -1.48 -3.19 -11.41
CA LEU A 135 -1.97 -2.46 -10.24
C LEU A 135 -1.46 -1.00 -10.27
N SER A 136 -1.74 -0.22 -9.22
CA SER A 136 -1.09 1.07 -9.01
C SER A 136 0.21 0.91 -8.22
N PRO A 137 1.40 1.12 -8.81
CA PRO A 137 2.64 0.99 -8.06
C PRO A 137 2.86 2.14 -7.09
N SER A 138 3.46 1.82 -5.94
CA SER A 138 4.13 2.79 -5.08
C SER A 138 5.63 2.50 -5.11
N PHE A 139 6.41 3.43 -5.65
CA PHE A 139 7.85 3.26 -5.81
C PHE A 139 8.60 3.91 -4.64
N ILE A 140 9.61 3.21 -4.11
CA ILE A 140 10.54 3.83 -3.17
C ILE A 140 11.21 5.03 -3.86
N ALA A 141 11.31 6.17 -3.17
CA ALA A 141 11.72 7.44 -3.79
C ALA A 141 13.10 7.44 -4.48
N LYS A 142 13.96 6.46 -4.16
CA LYS A 142 15.27 6.27 -4.79
C LYS A 142 15.24 5.36 -6.04
N PHE A 143 14.08 4.86 -6.44
CA PHE A 143 13.93 3.98 -7.59
C PHE A 143 14.30 4.73 -8.87
N ASP A 144 15.32 4.23 -9.58
CA ASP A 144 15.87 4.93 -10.73
C ASP A 144 14.92 4.97 -11.93
N GLY A 145 13.90 4.11 -11.95
CA GLY A 145 12.88 4.07 -13.00
C GLY A 145 11.84 5.20 -12.95
N ILE A 146 11.78 6.01 -11.88
CA ILE A 146 10.77 7.07 -11.72
C ILE A 146 10.59 7.97 -12.97
N PRO A 147 11.65 8.47 -13.64
CA PRO A 147 11.52 9.28 -14.85
C PRO A 147 10.81 8.58 -16.00
N GLU A 148 11.15 7.30 -16.24
CA GLU A 148 10.53 6.50 -17.30
C GLU A 148 9.05 6.29 -17.01
N PHE A 149 8.71 5.92 -15.77
CA PHE A 149 7.34 5.73 -15.35
C PHE A 149 6.54 7.04 -15.38
N ALA A 150 7.11 8.18 -14.98
CA ALA A 150 6.46 9.49 -15.07
C ALA A 150 5.98 9.79 -16.49
N SER A 151 6.89 9.71 -17.47
CA SER A 151 6.59 9.96 -18.87
C SER A 151 5.59 8.95 -19.45
N ARG A 152 5.84 7.64 -19.28
CA ARG A 152 4.99 6.59 -19.84
C ARG A 152 3.59 6.62 -19.24
N PHE A 153 3.49 6.70 -17.92
CA PHE A 153 2.19 6.63 -17.23
C PHE A 153 1.36 7.89 -17.44
N ALA A 154 1.99 9.05 -17.68
CA ALA A 154 1.28 10.24 -18.13
C ALA A 154 0.59 10.00 -19.47
N ALA A 155 1.31 9.43 -20.46
CA ALA A 155 0.74 9.10 -21.77
C ALA A 155 -0.37 8.03 -21.70
N GLU A 156 -0.25 7.07 -20.78
CA GLU A 156 -1.24 6.00 -20.56
C GLU A 156 -2.38 6.39 -19.60
N ASN A 157 -2.37 7.61 -19.05
CA ASN A 157 -3.29 8.05 -17.99
C ASN A 157 -3.34 7.11 -16.76
N ARG A 158 -2.20 6.49 -16.40
CA ARG A 158 -2.05 5.58 -15.24
C ARG A 158 -1.38 6.27 -14.06
N TYR A 159 -1.70 5.93 -12.83
CA TYR A 159 -1.13 6.62 -11.67
C TYR A 159 -0.13 5.74 -10.90
N PHE A 160 0.89 6.37 -10.36
CA PHE A 160 1.78 5.78 -9.36
C PHE A 160 2.07 6.80 -8.25
N THR A 161 2.50 6.30 -7.10
CA THR A 161 2.92 7.14 -5.97
C THR A 161 4.41 6.93 -5.67
N MET A 162 5.02 7.90 -4.99
CA MET A 162 6.37 7.77 -4.43
C MET A 162 6.30 7.65 -2.92
N GLU A 163 7.06 6.73 -2.35
CA GLU A 163 7.07 6.47 -0.92
C GLU A 163 8.49 6.37 -0.33
N SER A 164 8.56 6.43 1.00
CA SER A 164 9.81 6.20 1.74
C SER A 164 9.85 4.82 2.41
N ASP A 165 8.68 4.20 2.59
CA ASP A 165 8.48 3.06 3.49
C ASP A 165 9.10 3.30 4.88
N TYR A 166 9.05 4.55 5.37
CA TYR A 166 9.63 4.88 6.66
C TYR A 166 8.90 4.12 7.78
N MET A 167 9.70 3.48 8.63
CA MET A 167 9.27 2.71 9.78
C MET A 167 9.92 3.33 11.00
N ASP A 168 9.09 3.84 11.90
CA ASP A 168 9.52 4.51 13.13
C ASP A 168 9.83 3.47 14.23
N ASP A 169 10.81 2.61 13.96
CA ASP A 169 11.26 1.57 14.87
C ASP A 169 12.69 1.87 15.35
N PRO A 170 12.87 2.30 16.63
CA PRO A 170 14.19 2.64 17.16
C PRO A 170 15.13 1.43 17.26
N THR A 171 14.61 0.20 17.18
CA THR A 171 15.42 -1.02 17.17
C THR A 171 16.02 -1.32 15.80
N ARG A 172 15.55 -0.66 14.74
CA ARG A 172 15.98 -0.86 13.34
C ARG A 172 16.37 0.46 12.66
N PRO A 173 17.29 1.25 13.23
CA PRO A 173 17.66 2.54 12.65
C PRO A 173 18.26 2.37 11.25
N GLY A 174 17.73 3.11 10.28
CA GLY A 174 18.25 3.15 8.91
C GLY A 174 17.88 1.96 8.01
N SER A 175 16.98 1.07 8.45
CA SER A 175 16.52 -0.04 7.60
C SER A 175 15.73 0.42 6.36
N VAL A 176 15.22 1.65 6.40
CA VAL A 176 14.40 2.29 5.36
C VAL A 176 14.82 3.75 5.21
N ILE A 177 14.47 4.37 4.08
CA ILE A 177 14.83 5.77 3.85
C ILE A 177 13.92 6.69 4.68
N GLY A 178 14.46 7.79 5.22
CA GLY A 178 13.67 8.71 6.03
C GLY A 178 12.60 9.46 5.23
N PRO A 179 11.57 10.03 5.89
CA PRO A 179 10.43 10.66 5.21
C PRO A 179 10.83 11.88 4.36
N LYS A 180 11.93 12.56 4.70
CA LYS A 180 12.50 13.67 3.90
C LYS A 180 13.05 13.21 2.53
N SER A 181 13.16 11.91 2.30
CA SER A 181 13.73 11.37 1.05
C SER A 181 12.81 11.61 -0.14
N VAL A 182 11.49 11.46 0.01
CA VAL A 182 10.52 11.71 -1.07
C VAL A 182 10.69 13.12 -1.66
N PRO A 183 10.54 14.22 -0.90
CA PRO A 183 10.70 15.57 -1.45
C PRO A 183 12.13 15.84 -1.94
N ARG A 184 13.16 15.26 -1.32
CA ARG A 184 14.56 15.42 -1.75
C ARG A 184 14.82 14.80 -3.12
N PHE A 185 14.34 13.59 -3.36
CA PHE A 185 14.51 12.92 -4.65
C PHE A 185 13.66 13.58 -5.73
N THR A 186 12.42 13.98 -5.42
CA THR A 186 11.60 14.75 -6.36
C THR A 186 12.29 16.05 -6.78
N ARG A 187 12.83 16.81 -5.82
CA ARG A 187 13.60 18.03 -6.14
C ARG A 187 14.79 17.74 -7.04
N ARG A 188 15.57 16.70 -6.73
CA ARG A 188 16.72 16.28 -7.55
C ARG A 188 16.31 15.92 -8.98
N LEU A 189 15.17 15.26 -9.17
CA LEU A 189 14.67 14.89 -10.49
C LEU A 189 14.22 16.13 -11.28
N LEU A 190 13.56 17.10 -10.63
CA LEU A 190 13.19 18.39 -11.23
C LEU A 190 14.42 19.20 -11.64
N GLU A 191 15.41 19.34 -10.74
CA GLU A 191 16.66 20.08 -11.00
C GLU A 191 17.45 19.49 -12.18
N LYS A 192 17.37 18.17 -12.38
CA LYS A 192 18.00 17.47 -13.51
C LYS A 192 17.16 17.51 -14.80
N GLY A 193 15.95 18.05 -14.76
CA GLY A 193 15.00 17.97 -15.87
C GLY A 193 14.55 16.55 -16.20
N ALA A 194 14.71 15.60 -15.26
CA ALA A 194 14.32 14.20 -15.45
C ALA A 194 12.81 13.98 -15.29
N ILE A 195 12.13 14.87 -14.55
CA ILE A 195 10.68 14.97 -14.50
C ILE A 195 10.29 16.45 -14.59
N THR A 196 9.07 16.72 -15.03
CA THR A 196 8.49 18.06 -15.06
C THR A 196 7.77 18.40 -13.76
N LEU A 197 7.39 19.67 -13.57
CA LEU A 197 6.53 20.05 -12.44
C LEU A 197 5.14 19.38 -12.53
N GLU A 198 4.62 19.19 -13.74
CA GLU A 198 3.36 18.47 -13.96
C GLU A 198 3.45 17.02 -13.51
N ASP A 199 4.56 16.34 -13.81
CA ASP A 199 4.83 14.99 -13.31
C ASP A 199 4.85 14.96 -11.78
N ALA A 200 5.52 15.95 -11.15
CA ALA A 200 5.58 16.03 -9.68
C ALA A 200 4.19 16.25 -9.06
N VAL A 201 3.35 17.11 -9.63
CA VAL A 201 1.95 17.29 -9.19
C VAL A 201 1.17 16.00 -9.37
N ARG A 202 1.36 15.32 -10.50
CA ARG A 202 0.69 14.07 -10.81
C ARG A 202 1.04 12.96 -9.82
N ILE A 203 2.30 12.86 -9.41
CA ILE A 203 2.80 11.85 -8.47
C ILE A 203 2.37 12.15 -7.03
N HIS A 204 2.45 13.40 -6.59
CA HIS A 204 2.30 13.77 -5.16
C HIS A 204 0.93 14.29 -4.77
N LYS A 205 0.12 14.72 -5.74
CA LYS A 205 -1.24 15.21 -5.50
C LYS A 205 -2.26 14.34 -6.24
N THR A 206 -2.24 14.35 -7.58
CA THR A 206 -3.28 13.71 -8.39
C THR A 206 -3.38 12.21 -8.14
N ALA A 207 -2.25 11.50 -8.10
CA ALA A 207 -2.23 10.06 -7.90
C ALA A 207 -2.81 9.65 -6.53
N PRO A 208 -2.34 10.18 -5.38
CA PRO A 208 -2.96 9.89 -4.10
C PRO A 208 -4.46 10.24 -4.04
N GLU A 209 -4.88 11.38 -4.59
CA GLU A 209 -6.29 11.79 -4.59
C GLU A 209 -7.16 10.80 -5.39
N LYS A 210 -6.69 10.36 -6.57
CA LYS A 210 -7.41 9.40 -7.41
C LYS A 210 -7.42 7.99 -6.82
N ILE A 211 -6.29 7.56 -6.25
CA ILE A 211 -6.13 6.20 -5.72
C ILE A 211 -6.87 6.06 -4.39
N TYR A 212 -6.65 6.97 -3.44
CA TYR A 212 -7.17 6.87 -2.08
C TYR A 212 -8.46 7.68 -1.83
N SER A 213 -8.95 8.44 -2.81
CA SER A 213 -10.11 9.33 -2.64
C SER A 213 -9.92 10.36 -1.53
N VAL A 214 -8.69 10.87 -1.40
CA VAL A 214 -8.33 11.93 -0.45
C VAL A 214 -8.22 13.27 -1.15
N ASP A 215 -8.04 14.34 -0.37
CA ASP A 215 -7.85 15.71 -0.87
C ASP A 215 -6.51 16.25 -0.37
N ILE A 216 -5.62 16.70 -1.26
CA ILE A 216 -4.29 17.21 -0.93
C ILE A 216 -4.20 18.67 -1.34
N GLU A 217 -3.94 19.52 -0.35
CA GLU A 217 -3.59 20.93 -0.54
C GLU A 217 -2.06 21.06 -0.62
N LEU A 218 -1.58 21.83 -1.61
CA LEU A 218 -0.15 22.09 -1.86
C LEU A 218 0.26 23.48 -1.34
#